data_AF-A0A2V6P7D0-F1
#
_entry.id   AF-A0A2V6P7D0-F1
#
_cell.length_a   1.000
_cell.length_b   1.000
_cell.length_c   1.000
_cell.angle_alpha   90.00
_cell.angle_beta   90.00
_cell.angle_gamma   90.00
#
_symmetry.space_group_name_H-M   'P 1'
#
loop_
_entity.id
_entity.type
_entity.pdbx_description
1 polymer ?
#
loop_
_entity_poly.entity_id
_entity_poly.type
_entity_poly.pdbx_seq_one_letter_code
_entity_poly.pdbx_strand_id
1 'polypeptide(L)' 'MAFAIIKTGGRQYRVAEGDTIDVDLLETEAGKQVVIADVLMHA' A
#
# COMPACT_ATOMS: atom_id res chain seq x y z
N MET A 1 -2.94 -13.06 -11.91
CA MET A 1 -2.91 -12.82 -10.44
C MET A 1 -2.67 -11.35 -10.29
N ALA A 2 -3.68 -10.60 -9.85
CA ALA A 2 -3.58 -9.15 -9.86
C ALA A 2 -2.69 -8.67 -8.70
N PHE A 3 -1.68 -7.86 -8.98
CA PHE A 3 -0.85 -7.23 -7.95
C PHE A 3 -0.47 -5.80 -8.33
N ALA A 4 -0.21 -4.97 -7.33
CA ALA A 4 0.27 -3.61 -7.50
C ALA A 4 1.55 -3.38 -6.71
N ILE A 5 2.40 -2.49 -7.20
CA ILE A 5 3.54 -1.97 -6.45
C ILE A 5 3.20 -0.55 -6.05
N ILE A 6 3.12 -0.31 -4.75
CA ILE A 6 2.83 0.99 -4.15
C ILE A 6 4.07 1.54 -3.46
N LYS A 7 4.18 2.85 -3.37
CA LYS A 7 5.25 3.52 -2.61
C LYS A 7 4.65 4.28 -1.44
N THR A 8 5.15 4.02 -0.23
CA THR A 8 4.77 4.74 0.98
C THR A 8 5.92 4.73 1.99
N GLY A 9 6.06 5.76 2.82
CA GLY A 9 7.18 5.87 3.77
C GLY A 9 8.57 5.88 3.12
N GLY A 10 8.68 6.18 1.83
CA GLY A 10 9.94 6.10 1.07
C GLY A 10 10.35 4.69 0.62
N ARG A 11 9.59 3.64 0.95
CA ARG A 11 9.80 2.25 0.51
C ARG A 11 8.75 1.83 -0.51
N GLN A 12 9.06 0.78 -1.28
CA GLN A 12 8.14 0.17 -2.24
C GLN A 12 7.62 -1.15 -1.69
N TYR A 13 6.33 -1.41 -1.89
CA TYR A 13 5.63 -2.60 -1.40
C TYR A 13 4.85 -3.23 -2.54
N ARG A 14 4.93 -4.56 -2.65
CA ARG A 14 4.06 -5.33 -3.53
C ARG A 14 2.82 -5.74 -2.74
N VAL A 15 1.65 -5.44 -3.27
CA VAL A 15 0.35 -5.74 -2.66
C VAL A 15 -0.52 -6.51 -3.62
N ALA A 16 -1.35 -7.40 -3.08
CA ALA A 16 -2.45 -8.05 -3.77
C ALA A 16 -3.72 -7.91 -2.91
N GLU A 17 -4.87 -8.23 -3.51
CA GLU A 17 -6.14 -8.23 -2.76
C GLU A 17 -6.09 -9.27 -1.62
N GLY A 18 -6.34 -8.81 -0.39
CA GLY A 18 -6.29 -9.66 0.82
C GLY A 18 -4.93 -9.76 1.51
N ASP A 19 -3.86 -9.18 0.96
CA ASP A 19 -2.56 -9.16 1.63
C ASP A 19 -2.54 -8.18 2.81
N THR A 20 -1.82 -8.57 3.86
CA THR A 20 -1.47 -7.69 4.98
C THR A 20 0.02 -7.38 4.90
N ILE A 21 0.36 -6.08 4.87
CA ILE A 21 1.74 -5.61 4.78
C ILE A 21 2.08 -4.69 5.94
N ASP A 22 3.32 -4.78 6.42
CA ASP A 22 3.86 -3.84 7.40
C ASP A 22 4.44 -2.61 6.69
N VAL A 23 3.86 -1.45 6.96
CA VAL A 23 4.28 -0.15 6.41
C VAL A 23 4.77 0.76 7.52
N ASP A 24 5.45 1.85 7.14
CA ASP A 24 5.79 2.91 8.10
C ASP A 24 4.51 3.61 8.61
N LEU A 25 4.67 4.41 9.67
CA LEU A 25 3.57 5.12 10.30
C LEU A 25 2.81 5.98 9.27
N LEU A 26 1.51 5.69 9.14
CA LEU A 26 0.58 6.48 8.34
C LEU A 26 -0.16 7.46 9.24
N GLU A 27 -0.36 8.70 8.79
CA GLU A 27 -1.16 9.72 9.49
C GLU A 27 -2.67 9.45 9.35
N THR A 28 -3.10 8.25 9.73
CA THR A 28 -4.49 7.79 9.69
C THR A 28 -4.84 7.05 10.97
N GLU A 29 -6.13 6.97 11.29
CA GLU A 29 -6.61 6.20 12.42
C GLU A 29 -6.83 4.73 12.02
N ALA A 30 -6.67 3.83 13.00
CA ALA A 30 -6.97 2.42 12.81
C ALA A 30 -8.44 2.22 12.36
N GLY A 31 -8.64 1.43 11.31
CA GLY A 31 -9.96 1.14 10.76
C GLY A 31 -10.48 2.18 9.75
N LYS A 32 -9.78 3.31 9.54
CA LYS A 32 -10.09 4.22 8.43
C LYS A 32 -9.46 3.73 7.12
N GLN A 33 -10.17 3.95 6.03
CA GLN A 33 -9.63 3.73 4.69
C GLN A 33 -8.61 4.83 4.36
N VAL A 34 -7.48 4.42 3.77
CA VAL A 34 -6.43 5.31 3.27
C VAL A 34 -6.24 5.06 1.79
N VAL A 35 -6.10 6.14 1.02
CA VAL A 35 -5.83 6.06 -0.43
C VAL A 35 -4.35 6.34 -0.64
N ILE A 36 -3.62 5.37 -1.19
CA ILE A 36 -2.21 5.55 -1.56
C ILE A 36 -2.16 5.91 -3.05
N ALA A 37 -1.86 7.18 -3.34
CA ALA A 37 -1.82 7.70 -4.71
C ALA A 37 -0.58 7.25 -5.49
N ASP A 38 0.52 6.96 -4.80
CA ASP A 38 1.78 6.55 -5.42
C ASP A 38 1.76 5.05 -5.77
N VAL A 39 1.23 4.74 -6.95
CA VAL A 39 1.26 3.40 -7.55
C VAL A 39 2.30 3.39 -8.67
N LEU A 40 3.34 2.56 -8.53
CA LEU A 40 4.45 2.45 -9.47
C LEU A 40 4.17 1.42 -10.59
N MET A 41 3.40 0.37 -10.28
CA MET A 41 3.07 -0.69 -11.22
C MET A 41 1.75 -1.35 -10.82
N HIS A 42 0.96 -1.79 -11.80
CA HIS A 42 -0.18 -2.70 -11.60
C HIS A 42 -0.16 -3.78 -12.71
N ALA A 43 -0.49 -5.03 -12.39
CA ALA A 43 -0.53 -6.16 -13.33
C ALA A 43 -1.63 -7.15 -12.96
#